data_AF-A0A1Y2JSR7-F1
#
_entry.id   AF-A0A1Y2JSR7-F1
#
_cell.length_a   1.000
_cell.length_b   1.000
_cell.length_c   1.000
_cell.angle_alpha   90.00
_cell.angle_beta   90.00
_cell.angle_gamma   90.00
#
_symmetry.space_group_name_H-M   'P 1'
#
loop_
_entity.id
_entity.type
_entity.pdbx_description
1 polymer ?
#
loop_
_entity_poly.entity_id
_entity_poly.type
_entity_poly.pdbx_seq_one_letter_code
_entity_poly.pdbx_strand_id
1 'polypeptide(L)'
;MTPEQFQTLYPHLIGWIHQTLQAHSNEVRIVSSLGFPRLSQYFSGNLLSSTKVAVVERVPMPPLSSLGLSQFAEFENGDYDGITYLDTFFVKRRSASSERLHFHELVHVVQWRLLGPERFLATYADGLEKHGYRQSPLEAMAYTAEEVFCQSNENFNAEKLVADELDRMSGV
;
A
#
# COMPACT_ATOMS: atom_id res chain seq x y z
N MET A 1 -10.66 12.23 -12.27
CA MET A 1 -9.82 11.75 -13.38
C MET A 1 -10.67 10.81 -14.21
N THR A 2 -10.81 11.06 -15.52
CA THR A 2 -11.61 10.16 -16.37
C THR A 2 -10.85 8.84 -16.64
N PRO A 3 -11.55 7.76 -17.00
CA PRO A 3 -10.89 6.51 -17.39
C PRO A 3 -9.86 6.70 -18.52
N GLU A 4 -10.14 7.55 -19.51
CA GLU A 4 -9.23 7.82 -20.63
C GLU A 4 -7.96 8.56 -20.18
N GLN A 5 -8.11 9.53 -19.27
CA GLN A 5 -6.97 10.20 -18.64
C GLN A 5 -6.11 9.22 -17.86
N PHE A 6 -6.73 8.33 -17.09
CA PHE A 6 -6.03 7.29 -16.36
C PHE A 6 -5.25 6.36 -17.29
N GLN A 7 -5.88 5.88 -18.37
CA GLN A 7 -5.22 4.98 -19.35
C GLN A 7 -3.99 5.63 -20.00
N THR A 8 -4.03 6.93 -20.25
CA THR A 8 -2.89 7.67 -20.80
C THR A 8 -1.73 7.78 -19.80
N LEU A 9 -2.04 7.93 -18.52
CA LEU A 9 -1.05 8.15 -17.46
C LEU A 9 -0.54 6.86 -16.83
N TYR A 10 -1.31 5.78 -16.90
CA TYR A 10 -0.98 4.49 -16.28
C TYR A 10 0.42 3.98 -16.66
N PRO A 11 0.86 3.99 -17.94
CA PRO A 11 2.21 3.54 -18.31
C PRO A 11 3.33 4.35 -17.64
N HIS A 12 3.11 5.65 -17.43
CA HIS A 12 4.08 6.53 -16.76
C HIS A 12 4.14 6.25 -15.26
N LEU A 13 2.99 6.07 -14.62
CA LEU A 13 2.91 5.75 -13.19
C LEU A 13 3.53 4.38 -12.89
N ILE A 14 3.15 3.34 -13.63
CA ILE A 14 3.68 1.99 -13.40
C ILE A 14 5.17 1.92 -13.75
N GLY A 15 5.61 2.64 -14.80
CA GLY A 15 7.02 2.77 -15.14
C GLY A 15 7.83 3.43 -14.03
N TRP A 16 7.33 4.51 -13.44
CA TRP A 16 7.95 5.17 -12.29
C TRP A 16 8.02 4.23 -11.08
N ILE A 17 6.95 3.48 -10.78
CA ILE A 17 6.95 2.49 -9.70
C ILE A 17 8.06 1.46 -9.91
N HIS A 18 8.15 0.86 -11.09
CA HIS A 18 9.19 -0.13 -11.39
C HIS A 18 10.61 0.43 -11.27
N GLN A 19 10.85 1.66 -11.73
CA GLN A 19 12.14 2.34 -11.59
C GLN A 19 12.48 2.59 -10.12
N THR A 20 11.53 3.06 -9.32
CA THR A 20 11.69 3.29 -7.88
C THR A 20 12.05 1.99 -7.16
N LEU A 21 11.34 0.89 -7.46
CA LEU A 21 11.63 -0.42 -6.88
C LEU A 21 13.03 -0.94 -7.28
N GLN A 22 13.40 -0.77 -8.55
CA GLN A 22 14.73 -1.17 -9.02
C GLN A 22 15.85 -0.38 -8.33
N ALA A 23 15.68 0.93 -8.17
CA ALA A 23 16.66 1.81 -7.53
C ALA A 23 16.95 1.42 -6.07
N HIS A 24 15.96 0.86 -5.36
CA HIS A 24 16.09 0.45 -3.96
C HIS A 24 16.32 -1.05 -3.77
N SER A 25 16.51 -1.81 -4.85
CA SER A 25 16.60 -3.29 -4.80
C SER A 25 17.74 -3.83 -3.93
N ASN A 26 18.78 -3.06 -3.66
CA ASN A 26 19.90 -3.44 -2.79
C ASN A 26 19.68 -3.09 -1.30
N GLU A 27 18.63 -2.31 -1.00
CA GLU A 27 18.37 -1.76 0.35
C GLU A 27 17.17 -2.44 1.04
N VAL A 28 16.51 -3.34 0.32
CA VAL A 28 15.33 -4.05 0.82
C VAL A 28 15.68 -5.23 1.71
N ARG A 29 14.79 -5.52 2.66
CA ARG A 29 14.79 -6.75 3.46
C ARG A 29 13.47 -7.48 3.29
N ILE A 30 13.50 -8.81 3.38
CA ILE A 30 12.27 -9.61 3.38
C ILE A 30 11.56 -9.42 4.73
N VAL A 31 10.24 -9.25 4.71
CA VAL A 31 9.46 -8.97 5.92
C VAL A 31 9.56 -10.11 6.95
N SER A 32 9.55 -11.37 6.52
CA SER A 32 9.73 -12.52 7.42
C SER A 32 11.07 -12.53 8.17
N SER A 33 12.09 -11.79 7.68
CA SER A 33 13.39 -11.64 8.36
C SER A 33 13.44 -10.56 9.44
N LEU A 34 12.36 -9.79 9.62
CA LEU A 34 12.33 -8.65 10.56
C LEU A 34 12.05 -9.08 12.00
N GLY A 35 11.51 -10.29 12.21
CA GLY A 35 11.25 -10.82 13.56
C GLY A 35 10.08 -10.17 14.29
N PHE A 36 9.12 -9.59 13.57
CA PHE A 36 7.90 -9.06 14.17
C PHE A 36 7.06 -10.20 14.80
N PRO A 37 6.62 -10.07 16.07
CA PRO A 37 6.09 -11.18 16.86
C PRO A 37 4.69 -11.65 16.44
N ARG A 38 3.88 -10.79 15.83
CA ARG A 38 2.45 -11.04 15.59
C ARG A 38 2.10 -11.16 14.12
N LEU A 39 2.85 -10.57 13.18
CA LEU A 39 2.48 -10.58 11.75
C LEU A 39 2.17 -11.97 11.19
N SER A 40 2.89 -13.02 11.62
CA SER A 40 2.66 -14.41 11.17
C SER A 40 1.34 -15.01 11.63
N GLN A 41 0.63 -14.36 12.56
CA GLN A 41 -0.69 -14.77 13.02
C GLN A 41 -1.81 -14.27 12.10
N TYR A 42 -1.51 -13.28 11.25
CA TYR A 42 -2.50 -12.61 10.39
C TYR A 42 -2.25 -12.82 8.90
N PHE A 43 -0.99 -12.99 8.50
CA PHE A 43 -0.58 -13.16 7.11
C PHE A 43 0.10 -14.51 6.90
N SER A 44 -0.04 -15.08 5.70
CA SER A 44 0.63 -16.32 5.36
C SER A 44 2.15 -16.15 5.31
N GLY A 45 2.87 -17.23 5.63
CA GLY A 45 4.34 -17.25 5.50
C GLY A 45 4.81 -16.98 4.07
N ASN A 46 4.00 -17.31 3.05
CA ASN A 46 4.31 -17.01 1.65
C ASN A 46 4.24 -15.50 1.37
N LEU A 47 3.22 -14.80 1.86
CA LEU A 47 3.16 -13.33 1.75
C LEU A 47 4.37 -12.71 2.45
N LEU A 48 4.61 -13.06 3.72
CA LEU A 48 5.70 -12.48 4.51
C LEU A 48 7.09 -12.75 3.91
N SER A 49 7.28 -13.87 3.21
CA SER A 49 8.57 -14.24 2.60
C SER A 49 8.77 -13.70 1.18
N SER A 50 7.71 -13.20 0.53
CA SER A 50 7.79 -12.56 -0.79
C SER A 50 7.75 -11.04 -0.70
N THR A 51 7.16 -10.48 0.36
CA THR A 51 7.12 -9.04 0.60
C THR A 51 8.47 -8.50 1.05
N LYS A 52 8.82 -7.33 0.50
CA LYS A 52 10.03 -6.57 0.82
C LYS A 52 9.69 -5.28 1.54
N VAL A 53 10.59 -4.84 2.42
CA VAL A 53 10.56 -3.51 3.04
C VAL A 53 11.87 -2.77 2.77
N ALA A 54 11.80 -1.50 2.41
CA ALA A 54 12.92 -0.58 2.41
C ALA A 54 12.77 0.48 3.52
N VAL A 55 13.84 0.72 4.28
CA VAL A 55 13.85 1.75 5.33
C VAL A 55 14.50 3.03 4.83
N VAL A 56 13.71 4.09 4.70
CA VAL A 56 14.11 5.35 4.04
C VAL A 56 13.97 6.56 4.97
N GLU A 57 14.59 7.69 4.63
CA GLU A 57 14.32 8.96 5.34
C GLU A 57 12.98 9.58 4.92
N ARG A 58 12.65 9.46 3.63
CA ARG A 58 11.40 9.93 3.05
C ARG A 58 10.84 8.86 2.13
N VAL A 59 9.54 8.59 2.25
CA VAL A 59 8.85 7.67 1.35
C VAL A 59 8.89 8.21 -0.08
N PRO A 60 9.21 7.38 -1.08
CA PRO A 60 9.21 7.82 -2.47
C PRO A 60 7.78 8.14 -2.92
N MET A 61 7.59 9.26 -3.61
CA MET A 61 6.30 9.69 -4.13
C MET A 61 6.40 9.93 -5.65
N PRO A 62 5.41 9.47 -6.43
CA PRO A 62 5.36 9.78 -7.85
C PRO A 62 5.15 11.30 -8.02
N PRO A 63 5.81 11.93 -9.01
CA PRO A 63 5.68 13.36 -9.25
C PRO A 63 4.35 13.67 -9.96
N LEU A 64 3.22 13.44 -9.29
CA LEU A 64 1.86 13.46 -9.85
C LEU A 64 1.55 14.80 -10.52
N SER A 65 1.87 15.92 -9.87
CA SER A 65 1.65 17.26 -10.42
C SER A 65 2.42 17.48 -11.72
N SER A 66 3.65 16.95 -11.81
CA SER A 66 4.47 17.03 -13.04
C SER A 66 3.93 16.13 -14.16
N LEU A 67 3.16 15.10 -13.83
CA LEU A 67 2.44 14.25 -14.77
C LEU A 67 1.05 14.82 -15.15
N GLY A 68 0.73 16.05 -14.73
CA GLY A 68 -0.56 16.69 -15.01
C GLY A 68 -1.69 16.29 -14.06
N LEU A 69 -1.36 15.64 -12.94
CA LEU A 69 -2.30 15.22 -11.89
C LEU A 69 -2.28 16.15 -10.67
N SER A 70 -2.33 17.47 -10.90
CA SER A 70 -2.23 18.47 -9.83
C SER A 70 -3.37 18.37 -8.79
N GLN A 71 -4.48 17.74 -9.13
CA GLN A 71 -5.56 17.45 -8.16
C GLN A 71 -5.11 16.51 -7.02
N PHE A 72 -4.03 15.76 -7.20
CA PHE A 72 -3.44 14.91 -6.17
C PHE A 72 -2.25 15.57 -5.45
N ALA A 73 -2.07 16.89 -5.57
CA ALA A 73 -0.96 17.59 -4.94
C ALA A 73 -0.93 17.44 -3.41
N GLU A 74 -2.08 17.35 -2.74
CA GLU A 74 -2.12 17.11 -1.29
C GLU A 74 -1.51 15.73 -0.95
N PHE A 75 -1.86 14.70 -1.71
CA PHE A 75 -1.28 13.36 -1.57
C PHE A 75 0.22 13.36 -1.91
N GLU A 76 0.63 13.99 -3.01
CA GLU A 76 2.04 14.07 -3.41
C GLU A 76 2.92 14.74 -2.34
N ASN A 77 2.39 15.76 -1.64
CA ASN A 77 3.12 16.52 -0.62
C ASN A 77 2.92 16.02 0.82
N GLY A 78 2.15 14.93 1.02
CA GLY A 78 1.87 14.39 2.35
C GLY A 78 3.09 13.77 3.04
N ASP A 79 3.15 13.88 4.37
CA ASP A 79 4.22 13.31 5.19
C ASP A 79 3.86 11.92 5.74
N TYR A 80 3.75 10.92 4.87
CA TYR A 80 3.38 9.56 5.28
C TYR A 80 4.56 8.79 5.90
N ASP A 81 4.26 7.92 6.86
CA ASP A 81 5.26 7.06 7.49
C ASP A 81 5.56 5.80 6.67
N GLY A 82 4.64 5.40 5.79
CA GLY A 82 4.82 4.28 4.88
C GLY A 82 4.12 4.49 3.54
N ILE A 83 4.54 3.72 2.53
CA ILE A 83 3.86 3.60 1.24
C ILE A 83 4.19 2.26 0.59
N THR A 84 3.20 1.64 -0.05
CA THR A 84 3.34 0.34 -0.70
C THR A 84 3.24 0.42 -2.22
N TYR A 85 4.18 -0.23 -2.90
CA TYR A 85 4.18 -0.45 -4.34
C TYR A 85 4.42 -1.92 -4.67
N LEU A 86 3.40 -2.59 -5.22
CA LEU A 86 3.45 -4.02 -5.58
C LEU A 86 3.78 -4.90 -4.37
N ASP A 87 4.90 -5.62 -4.41
CA ASP A 87 5.39 -6.52 -3.37
C ASP A 87 6.34 -5.83 -2.37
N THR A 88 6.54 -4.52 -2.49
CA THR A 88 7.54 -3.78 -1.73
C THR A 88 6.92 -2.55 -1.10
N PHE A 89 7.16 -2.33 0.18
CA PHE A 89 6.78 -1.10 0.85
C PHE A 89 7.97 -0.38 1.44
N PHE A 90 7.81 0.92 1.61
CA PHE A 90 8.81 1.81 2.16
C PHE A 90 8.30 2.27 3.51
N VAL A 91 9.15 2.26 4.53
CA VAL A 91 8.85 2.84 5.83
C VAL A 91 9.91 3.87 6.19
N LYS A 92 9.49 4.94 6.84
CA LYS A 92 10.45 5.89 7.41
C LYS A 92 11.26 5.25 8.51
N ARG A 93 12.53 5.62 8.61
CA ARG A 93 13.47 5.16 9.64
C ARG A 93 12.94 5.32 11.06
N ARG A 94 12.26 6.44 11.34
CA ARG A 94 11.62 6.69 12.65
C ARG A 94 10.50 5.69 12.99
N SER A 95 9.89 5.07 11.98
CA SER A 95 8.75 4.16 12.12
C SER A 95 9.10 2.71 11.77
N ALA A 96 10.38 2.41 11.51
CA ALA A 96 10.84 1.11 11.04
C ALA A 96 10.62 -0.04 12.06
N SER A 97 10.50 0.27 13.35
CA SER A 97 10.18 -0.71 14.40
C SER A 97 8.68 -0.83 14.69
N SER A 98 7.83 -0.09 13.96
CA SER A 98 6.38 -0.13 14.17
C SER A 98 5.76 -1.35 13.48
N GLU A 99 5.47 -2.38 14.27
CA GLU A 99 4.76 -3.57 13.75
C GLU A 99 3.37 -3.21 13.19
N ARG A 100 2.70 -2.25 13.84
CA ARG A 100 1.42 -1.68 13.37
C ARG A 100 1.53 -1.15 11.94
N LEU A 101 2.54 -0.33 11.66
CA LEU A 101 2.75 0.21 10.31
C LEU A 101 3.05 -0.90 9.30
N HIS A 102 3.86 -1.90 9.67
CA HIS A 102 4.15 -3.02 8.77
C HIS A 102 2.89 -3.85 8.48
N PHE A 103 1.99 -4.01 9.46
CA PHE A 103 0.69 -4.63 9.25
C PHE A 103 -0.13 -3.83 8.21
N HIS A 104 -0.22 -2.51 8.36
CA HIS A 104 -0.95 -1.63 7.43
C HIS A 104 -0.40 -1.74 6.01
N GLU A 105 0.91 -1.64 5.82
CA GLU A 105 1.53 -1.76 4.50
C GLU A 105 1.35 -3.17 3.90
N LEU A 106 1.36 -4.23 4.72
CA LEU A 106 1.06 -5.57 4.25
C LEU A 106 -0.37 -5.72 3.73
N VAL A 107 -1.35 -5.01 4.31
CA VAL A 107 -2.71 -4.94 3.75
C VAL A 107 -2.68 -4.37 2.34
N HIS A 108 -1.92 -3.31 2.09
CA HIS A 108 -1.76 -2.77 0.74
C HIS A 108 -1.08 -3.75 -0.21
N VAL A 109 -0.09 -4.53 0.24
CA VAL A 109 0.52 -5.58 -0.61
C VAL A 109 -0.53 -6.61 -1.05
N VAL A 110 -1.43 -7.02 -0.14
CA VAL A 110 -2.54 -7.91 -0.48
C VAL A 110 -3.47 -7.25 -1.50
N GLN A 111 -3.84 -5.99 -1.29
CA GLN A 111 -4.68 -5.24 -2.23
C GLN A 111 -4.04 -5.15 -3.63
N TRP A 112 -2.74 -4.82 -3.72
CA TRP A 112 -1.98 -4.82 -4.97
C TRP A 112 -2.02 -6.18 -5.66
N ARG A 113 -1.84 -7.27 -4.90
CA ARG A 113 -1.83 -8.63 -5.42
C ARG A 113 -3.19 -9.07 -5.94
N LEU A 114 -4.28 -8.72 -5.26
CA LEU A 114 -5.64 -9.12 -5.62
C LEU A 114 -6.22 -8.30 -6.76
N LEU A 115 -5.99 -6.98 -6.77
CA LEU A 115 -6.49 -6.09 -7.81
C LEU A 115 -5.62 -6.13 -9.07
N GLY A 116 -4.32 -6.37 -8.91
CA GLY A 116 -3.32 -6.12 -9.94
C GLY A 116 -3.03 -4.61 -10.10
N PRO A 117 -1.94 -4.24 -10.79
CA PRO A 117 -1.41 -2.88 -10.69
C PRO A 117 -2.33 -1.80 -11.26
N GLU A 118 -2.97 -2.08 -12.39
CA GLU A 118 -3.84 -1.13 -13.06
C GLU A 118 -5.11 -0.84 -12.23
N ARG A 119 -5.82 -1.89 -11.79
CA ARG A 119 -7.03 -1.73 -10.98
C ARG A 119 -6.71 -1.11 -9.62
N PHE A 120 -5.60 -1.50 -8.98
CA PHE A 120 -5.19 -0.87 -7.72
C PHE A 120 -5.03 0.64 -7.89
N LEU A 121 -4.24 1.08 -8.88
CA LEU A 121 -4.00 2.51 -9.11
C LEU A 121 -5.28 3.26 -9.48
N ALA A 122 -6.14 2.67 -10.32
CA ALA A 122 -7.41 3.28 -10.68
C ALA A 122 -8.32 3.44 -9.46
N THR A 123 -8.47 2.39 -8.65
CA THR A 123 -9.29 2.41 -7.42
C THR A 123 -8.74 3.37 -6.38
N TYR A 124 -7.41 3.40 -6.21
CA TYR A 124 -6.76 4.30 -5.25
C TYR A 124 -6.93 5.76 -5.67
N ALA A 125 -6.71 6.08 -6.96
CA ALA A 125 -6.89 7.44 -7.47
C ALA A 125 -8.36 7.92 -7.38
N ASP A 126 -9.32 7.05 -7.73
CA ASP A 126 -10.76 7.35 -7.58
C ASP A 126 -11.15 7.58 -6.12
N GLY A 127 -10.63 6.74 -5.21
CA GLY A 127 -10.83 6.88 -3.78
C GLY A 127 -10.27 8.18 -3.21
N LEU A 128 -9.04 8.54 -3.60
CA LEU A 128 -8.42 9.81 -3.21
C LEU A 128 -9.24 11.01 -3.70
N GLU A 129 -9.69 10.99 -4.95
CA GLU A 129 -10.43 12.10 -5.54
C GLU A 129 -11.81 12.30 -4.90
N LYS A 130 -12.51 11.22 -4.56
CA LYS A 130 -13.87 11.26 -4.01
C LYS A 130 -13.93 11.42 -2.49
N HIS A 131 -12.95 10.87 -1.78
CA HIS A 131 -13.02 10.72 -0.32
C HIS A 131 -11.80 11.31 0.41
N GLY A 132 -10.76 11.74 -0.31
CA GLY A 132 -9.49 12.11 0.30
C GLY A 132 -8.70 10.89 0.80
N TYR A 133 -7.53 11.11 1.38
CA TYR A 133 -6.62 10.04 1.78
C TYR A 133 -7.23 9.08 2.80
N ARG A 134 -7.59 9.58 3.98
CA ARG A 134 -7.95 8.73 5.14
C ARG A 134 -9.26 7.97 4.96
N GLN A 135 -10.18 8.52 4.18
CA GLN A 135 -11.49 7.91 3.90
C GLN A 135 -11.53 7.21 2.53
N SER A 136 -10.42 7.18 1.79
CA SER A 136 -10.37 6.39 0.55
C SER A 136 -10.63 4.91 0.88
N PRO A 137 -11.39 4.16 0.06
CA PRO A 137 -11.84 2.82 0.41
C PRO A 137 -10.71 1.85 0.76
N LEU A 138 -9.59 1.92 0.04
CA LEU A 138 -8.43 1.05 0.28
C LEU A 138 -7.69 1.41 1.57
N GLU A 139 -7.57 2.70 1.91
CA GLU A 139 -7.00 3.14 3.19
C GLU A 139 -7.92 2.84 4.35
N ALA A 140 -9.22 3.07 4.20
CA ALA A 140 -10.21 2.76 5.24
C ALA A 140 -10.18 1.27 5.59
N MET A 141 -10.10 0.39 4.59
CA MET A 141 -9.93 -1.05 4.78
C MET A 141 -8.65 -1.38 5.57
N ALA A 142 -7.53 -0.76 5.21
CA ALA A 142 -6.25 -0.97 5.89
C ALA A 142 -6.29 -0.47 7.35
N TYR A 143 -6.83 0.72 7.59
CA TYR A 143 -6.99 1.27 8.95
C TYR A 143 -7.93 0.44 9.81
N THR A 144 -9.05 -0.06 9.28
CA THR A 144 -9.95 -0.93 10.05
C THR A 144 -9.26 -2.25 10.42
N ALA A 145 -8.54 -2.89 9.50
CA ALA A 145 -7.79 -4.10 9.80
C ALA A 145 -6.66 -3.83 10.81
N GLU A 146 -5.96 -2.71 10.67
CA GLU A 146 -4.92 -2.25 11.59
C GLU A 146 -5.47 -2.00 13.00
N GLU A 147 -6.65 -1.40 13.11
CA GLU A 147 -7.31 -1.14 14.39
C GLU A 147 -7.63 -2.45 15.13
N VAL A 148 -8.18 -3.45 14.42
CA VAL A 148 -8.42 -4.78 14.97
C VAL A 148 -7.10 -5.44 15.40
N PHE A 149 -6.05 -5.34 14.58
CA PHE A 149 -4.71 -5.81 14.93
C PHE A 149 -4.17 -5.15 16.22
N CYS A 150 -4.45 -3.87 16.45
CA CYS A 150 -4.00 -3.15 17.64
C CYS A 150 -4.81 -3.48 18.90
N GLN A 151 -6.13 -3.65 18.77
CA GLN A 151 -7.05 -3.72 19.91
C GLN A 151 -7.36 -5.16 20.35
N SER A 152 -7.23 -6.14 19.45
CA SER A 152 -7.61 -7.53 19.72
C SER A 152 -6.42 -8.48 19.69
N ASN A 153 -6.45 -9.45 20.60
CA ASN A 153 -5.59 -10.64 20.54
C ASN A 153 -6.24 -11.78 19.74
N GLU A 154 -7.44 -11.58 19.20
CA GLU A 154 -8.06 -12.53 18.30
C GLU A 154 -7.35 -12.50 16.95
N ASN A 155 -6.91 -13.68 16.52
CA ASN A 155 -6.25 -13.86 15.25
C ASN A 155 -7.31 -13.97 14.16
N PHE A 156 -7.08 -13.27 13.05
CA PHE A 156 -7.89 -13.37 11.85
C PHE A 156 -6.98 -13.47 10.63
N ASN A 157 -7.49 -14.03 9.54
CA ASN A 157 -6.76 -14.06 8.28
C ASN A 157 -6.95 -12.72 7.56
N ALA A 158 -5.92 -11.87 7.59
CA ALA A 158 -5.96 -10.56 6.96
C ALA A 158 -6.05 -10.64 5.43
N GLU A 159 -5.42 -11.64 4.80
CA GLU A 159 -5.54 -11.86 3.35
C GLU A 159 -6.99 -12.16 2.95
N LYS A 160 -7.69 -12.98 3.74
CA LYS A 160 -9.13 -13.27 3.53
C LYS A 160 -10.00 -12.05 3.79
N LEU A 161 -9.75 -11.29 4.87
CA LEU A 161 -10.50 -10.09 5.17
C LEU A 161 -10.46 -9.10 4.00
N VAL A 162 -9.26 -8.85 3.46
CA VAL A 162 -9.06 -7.95 2.32
C VAL A 162 -9.79 -8.46 1.08
N ALA A 163 -9.70 -9.77 0.78
CA ALA A 163 -10.42 -10.35 -0.35
C ALA A 163 -11.95 -10.17 -0.22
N ASP A 164 -12.51 -10.48 0.95
CA ASP A 164 -13.95 -10.37 1.20
C ASP A 164 -14.43 -8.91 1.11
N GLU A 165 -13.62 -7.93 1.54
CA GLU A 165 -13.94 -6.50 1.40
C GLU A 165 -13.85 -6.00 -0.05
N LEU A 166 -12.84 -6.42 -0.81
CA LEU A 166 -12.72 -6.05 -2.23
C LEU A 166 -13.87 -6.61 -3.07
N ASP A 167 -14.35 -7.82 -2.75
CA ASP A 167 -15.52 -8.41 -3.38
C ASP A 167 -16.79 -7.59 -3.08
N ARG A 168 -16.94 -7.12 -1.83
CA ARG A 168 -18.05 -6.20 -1.45
C ARG A 168 -17.99 -4.88 -2.20
N MET A 169 -16.80 -4.32 -2.38
CA MET A 169 -16.62 -3.08 -3.14
C MET A 169 -16.93 -3.24 -4.64
N SER A 170 -16.67 -4.43 -5.20
CA SER A 170 -16.89 -4.72 -6.63
C SER A 170 -18.33 -5.16 -6.93
N GLY A 171 -19.11 -5.52 -5.90
CA GLY A 171 -20.45 -6.10 -6.00
C GLY A 171 -21.63 -5.13 -5.83
N VAL A 172 -21.42 -3.82 -6.00
CA VAL A 172 -22.48 -2.79 -6.04
C VAL A 172 -22.79 -2.40 -7.48
#